data_AF-A0A7W0RT63-F1
#
_entry.id   AF-A0A7W0RT63-F1
#
_cell.length_a   1.000
_cell.length_b   1.000
_cell.length_c   1.000
_cell.angle_alpha   90.00
_cell.angle_beta   90.00
_cell.angle_gamma   90.00
#
_symmetry.space_group_name_H-M   'P 1'
#
loop_
_entity.id
_entity.type
_entity.pdbx_description
1 polymer ?
#
loop_
_entity_poly.entity_id
_entity_poly.type
_entity_poly.pdbx_seq_one_letter_code
_entity_poly.pdbx_strand_id
1 'polypeptide(L)'
;MMNEISSCYRCDFETGEPLSQCPRCGQPLRSAKTVRRLGWALVALGGLLVVFMGALTVVIGGIMSRTGEPGATTRFTGGPEDAAFIFGIFGLVISIGLASVVGGAWQIKYGKPNKKIMVVMFGLAIVFLLIGKLVRSFD
;
A
#
# COMPACT_ATOMS: atom_id res chain seq x y z
N MET A 1 36.24 -4.31 3.81
CA MET A 1 35.32 -3.17 4.01
C MET A 1 34.46 -3.06 2.75
N MET A 2 33.18 -3.42 2.83
CA MET A 2 32.29 -3.27 1.67
C MET A 2 31.87 -1.80 1.61
N ASN A 3 32.26 -1.09 0.55
CA ASN A 3 31.84 0.29 0.31
C ASN A 3 30.31 0.33 0.33
N GLU A 4 29.71 1.00 1.32
CA GLU A 4 28.27 1.20 1.37
C GLU A 4 27.88 2.17 0.25
N ILE A 5 27.34 1.62 -0.84
CA ILE A 5 26.82 2.43 -1.93
C ILE A 5 25.62 3.22 -1.40
N SER A 6 25.80 4.54 -1.34
CA SER A 6 24.78 5.50 -0.92
C SER A 6 24.25 6.21 -2.16
N SER A 7 22.92 6.36 -2.24
CA SER A 7 22.27 6.94 -3.42
C SER A 7 21.44 8.19 -3.07
N CYS A 8 21.50 9.18 -3.97
CA CYS A 8 20.71 10.41 -3.93
C CYS A 8 19.34 10.17 -4.57
N TYR A 9 18.25 10.28 -3.80
CA TYR A 9 16.89 10.09 -4.34
C TYR A 9 16.46 11.11 -5.40
N ARG A 10 17.01 12.34 -5.34
CA ARG A 10 16.60 13.42 -6.23
C ARG A 10 17.30 13.35 -7.59
N CYS A 11 18.58 13.01 -7.56
CA CYS A 11 19.53 13.23 -8.65
C CYS A 11 20.23 11.95 -9.13
N ASP A 12 19.84 10.79 -8.57
CA ASP A 12 20.36 9.46 -8.88
C ASP A 12 21.90 9.31 -8.78
N PHE A 13 22.57 10.24 -8.09
CA PHE A 13 23.99 10.16 -7.79
C PHE A 13 24.28 9.01 -6.84
N GLU A 14 25.24 8.15 -7.19
CA GLU A 14 25.71 7.03 -6.39
C GLU A 14 27.18 7.23 -6.02
N THR A 15 27.52 7.00 -4.77
CA THR A 15 28.91 7.03 -4.30
C THR A 15 29.15 5.91 -3.29
N GLY A 16 30.35 5.34 -3.32
CA GLY A 16 30.83 4.41 -2.31
C GLY A 16 31.53 5.11 -1.14
N GLU A 17 31.72 6.42 -1.22
CA GLU A 17 32.32 7.23 -0.16
C GLU A 17 31.27 7.61 0.89
N PRO A 18 31.65 7.66 2.18
CA PRO A 18 30.77 8.06 3.27
C PRO A 18 30.53 9.59 3.24
N LEU A 19 29.76 10.05 2.27
CA LEU A 19 29.28 11.42 2.16
C LEU A 19 27.90 11.52 2.83
N SER A 20 27.70 12.52 3.68
CA SER A 20 26.40 12.78 4.32
C SER A 20 25.41 13.48 3.39
N GLN A 21 25.93 14.27 2.43
CA GLN A 21 25.15 15.09 1.51
C GLN A 21 25.60 14.85 0.06
N CYS A 22 24.64 14.91 -0.86
CA CYS A 22 24.92 14.78 -2.27
C CYS A 22 25.60 16.06 -2.81
N PRO A 23 26.78 15.95 -3.45
CA PRO A 23 27.50 17.11 -3.99
C PRO A 23 26.77 17.82 -5.14
N ARG A 24 25.81 17.14 -5.81
CA ARG A 24 25.06 17.72 -6.93
C ARG A 24 23.81 18.51 -6.53
N CYS A 25 23.16 18.14 -5.42
CA CYS A 25 21.84 18.70 -5.08
C CYS A 25 21.66 19.04 -3.61
N GLY A 26 22.68 18.82 -2.77
CA GLY A 26 22.67 19.10 -1.32
C GLY A 26 21.73 18.23 -0.50
N GLN A 27 21.03 17.27 -1.10
CA GLN A 27 20.11 16.39 -0.38
C GLN A 27 20.85 15.30 0.39
N PRO A 28 20.32 14.84 1.54
CA PRO A 28 20.93 13.77 2.32
C PRO A 28 20.98 12.46 1.51
N LEU A 29 22.15 11.82 1.52
CA LEU A 29 22.35 10.51 0.92
C LEU A 29 21.66 9.45 1.79
N ARG A 30 20.86 8.56 1.19
CA ARG A 30 20.29 7.41 1.90
C ARG A 30 21.11 6.17 1.58
N SER A 31 21.60 5.51 2.63
CA SER A 31 22.23 4.19 2.50
C SER A 31 21.21 3.21 1.94
N ALA A 32 21.65 2.39 0.97
CA ALA A 32 20.82 1.34 0.38
C ALA A 32 20.26 0.37 1.42
N LYS A 33 20.96 0.19 2.56
CA LYS A 33 20.49 -0.64 3.68
C LYS A 33 19.20 -0.10 4.32
N THR A 34 19.11 1.21 4.52
CA THR A 34 17.92 1.85 5.10
C THR A 34 16.74 1.74 4.16
N VAL A 35 16.95 1.96 2.86
CA VAL A 35 15.90 1.81 1.84
C VAL A 35 15.40 0.36 1.77
N ARG A 36 16.30 -0.62 1.85
CA ARG A 36 15.92 -2.05 1.89
C ARG A 36 15.13 -2.41 3.15
N ARG A 37 15.49 -1.89 4.33
CA ARG A 37 14.73 -2.10 5.57
C ARG A 37 13.32 -1.53 5.49
N LEU A 38 13.18 -0.31 4.95
CA LEU A 38 11.88 0.30 4.70
C LEU A 38 11.08 -0.51 3.67
N GLY A 39 11.73 -1.01 2.62
CA GLY A 39 11.10 -1.89 1.64
C GLY A 39 10.54 -3.17 2.27
N TRP A 40 11.29 -3.82 3.16
CA TRP A 40 10.81 -4.99 3.93
C TRP A 40 9.60 -4.65 4.80
N ALA A 41 9.64 -3.53 5.52
CA ALA A 41 8.51 -3.07 6.31
C ALA A 41 7.28 -2.83 5.41
N LEU A 42 7.45 -2.19 4.25
CA LEU A 42 6.38 -1.91 3.30
C LEU A 42 5.75 -3.20 2.73
N VAL A 43 6.57 -4.20 2.39
CA VAL A 43 6.11 -5.51 1.93
C VAL A 43 5.33 -6.23 3.04
N ALA A 44 5.86 -6.25 4.26
CA ALA A 44 5.21 -6.94 5.38
C ALA A 44 3.84 -6.31 5.70
N LEU A 45 3.78 -4.99 5.80
CA LEU A 45 2.55 -4.25 6.12
C LEU A 45 1.53 -4.32 4.98
N GLY A 46 1.98 -4.14 3.74
CA GLY A 46 1.13 -4.28 2.56
C GLY A 46 0.61 -5.71 2.37
N GLY A 47 1.46 -6.71 2.59
CA GLY A 47 1.08 -8.12 2.52
C GLY A 47 0.07 -8.49 3.59
N LEU A 48 0.29 -8.07 4.84
CA LEU A 48 -0.67 -8.26 5.93
C LEU A 48 -2.03 -7.64 5.58
N LEU A 49 -2.03 -6.42 5.05
CA LEU A 49 -3.25 -5.71 4.66
C LEU A 49 -4.02 -6.44 3.55
N VAL A 50 -3.33 -6.91 2.51
CA VAL A 50 -3.93 -7.70 1.41
C VAL A 50 -4.53 -9.00 1.93
N VAL A 51 -3.78 -9.75 2.74
CA VAL A 51 -4.24 -11.03 3.30
C VAL A 51 -5.44 -10.83 4.21
N PHE A 52 -5.38 -9.83 5.10
CA PHE A 52 -6.46 -9.54 6.04
C PHE A 52 -7.74 -9.11 5.33
N MET A 53 -7.64 -8.17 4.38
CA MET A 53 -8.80 -7.70 3.61
C MET A 53 -9.34 -8.80 2.68
N GLY A 54 -8.48 -9.64 2.12
CA GLY A 54 -8.88 -10.82 1.35
C GLY A 54 -9.67 -11.82 2.20
N ALA A 55 -9.19 -12.11 3.41
CA ALA A 55 -9.89 -12.99 4.35
C ALA A 55 -11.26 -12.41 4.74
N LEU A 56 -11.33 -11.11 5.05
CA LEU A 56 -12.61 -10.43 5.34
C LEU A 56 -13.58 -10.49 4.16
N THR A 57 -13.09 -10.32 2.94
CA THR A 57 -13.89 -10.43 1.71
C THR A 57 -14.55 -11.81 1.60
N VAL A 58 -13.78 -12.88 1.86
CA VAL A 58 -14.30 -14.25 1.83
C VAL A 58 -15.33 -14.48 2.93
N VAL A 59 -15.06 -14.02 4.16
CA VAL A 59 -15.98 -14.17 5.30
C VAL A 59 -17.30 -13.44 5.02
N ILE A 60 -17.24 -12.18 4.59
CA ILE A 60 -18.44 -11.37 4.33
C ILE A 60 -19.22 -11.92 3.12
N GLY A 61 -18.53 -12.33 2.05
CA GLY A 61 -19.18 -13.01 0.92
C GLY A 61 -19.87 -14.31 1.34
N GLY A 62 -19.26 -15.05 2.27
CA GLY A 62 -19.85 -16.23 2.89
C GLY A 62 -21.15 -15.91 3.66
N ILE A 63 -21.17 -14.83 4.45
CA ILE A 63 -22.37 -14.39 5.18
C ILE A 63 -23.46 -13.96 4.20
N MET A 64 -23.11 -13.17 3.17
CA MET A 64 -24.06 -12.67 2.17
C MET A 64 -24.69 -13.80 1.35
N SER A 65 -23.94 -14.83 0.98
CA SER A 65 -24.47 -15.97 0.21
C SER A 65 -25.46 -16.84 1.00
N ARG A 66 -25.41 -16.81 2.34
CA ARG A 66 -26.31 -17.57 3.22
C ARG A 66 -27.48 -16.76 3.77
N THR A 67 -27.66 -15.54 3.25
CA THR A 67 -28.74 -14.63 3.64
C THR A 67 -30.09 -15.18 3.16
N GLY A 68 -30.68 -16.07 3.96
CA GLY A 68 -31.93 -16.76 3.61
C GLY A 68 -32.08 -18.13 4.28
N GLU A 69 -30.99 -18.70 4.77
CA GLU A 69 -31.04 -19.99 5.45
C GLU A 69 -31.68 -19.85 6.85
N PRO A 70 -32.64 -20.74 7.22
CA PRO A 70 -33.16 -20.81 8.58
C PRO A 70 -32.07 -21.30 9.53
N GLY A 71 -31.73 -20.49 10.55
CA GLY A 71 -30.70 -20.81 11.56
C GLY A 71 -29.39 -20.02 11.48
N ALA A 72 -29.23 -19.12 10.50
CA ALA A 72 -28.05 -18.24 10.44
C ALA A 72 -28.03 -17.22 11.60
N THR A 73 -26.94 -17.18 12.37
CA THR A 73 -26.74 -16.23 13.48
C THR A 73 -26.33 -14.83 13.03
N THR A 74 -25.88 -14.68 11.78
CA THR A 74 -25.52 -13.40 11.15
C THR A 74 -26.25 -13.30 9.80
N ARG A 75 -26.87 -12.16 9.54
CA ARG A 75 -27.59 -11.89 8.27
C ARG A 75 -27.21 -10.52 7.75
N PHE A 76 -26.97 -10.45 6.44
CA PHE A 76 -26.80 -9.18 5.76
C PHE A 76 -28.17 -8.57 5.48
N THR A 77 -28.45 -7.36 5.98
CA THR A 77 -29.73 -6.67 5.78
C THR A 77 -29.68 -5.61 4.69
N GLY A 78 -28.50 -5.36 4.11
CA GLY A 78 -28.31 -4.36 3.06
C GLY A 78 -28.76 -4.85 1.69
N GLY A 79 -28.96 -3.90 0.78
CA GLY A 79 -29.27 -4.16 -0.62
C GLY A 79 -28.03 -4.60 -1.43
N PRO A 80 -28.22 -4.95 -2.72
CA PRO A 80 -27.12 -5.23 -3.64
C PRO A 80 -26.15 -4.04 -3.80
N GLU A 81 -26.67 -2.82 -3.68
CA GLU A 81 -25.89 -1.57 -3.76
C GLU A 81 -24.93 -1.43 -2.57
N ASP A 82 -25.39 -1.73 -1.36
CA ASP A 82 -24.56 -1.72 -0.15
C ASP A 82 -23.45 -2.76 -0.22
N ALA A 83 -23.76 -3.95 -0.73
CA ALA A 83 -22.78 -5.02 -0.93
C ALA A 83 -21.69 -4.60 -1.94
N ALA A 84 -22.10 -4.03 -3.09
CA ALA A 84 -21.17 -3.53 -4.09
C ALA A 84 -20.26 -2.42 -3.52
N PHE A 85 -20.81 -1.53 -2.69
CA PHE A 85 -20.05 -0.48 -2.03
C PHE A 85 -19.01 -1.04 -1.05
N ILE A 86 -19.39 -2.00 -0.20
CA ILE A 86 -18.48 -2.68 0.74
C ILE A 86 -17.33 -3.36 -0.02
N PHE A 87 -17.64 -4.14 -1.05
CA PHE A 87 -16.61 -4.81 -1.85
C PHE A 87 -15.74 -3.82 -2.65
N GLY A 88 -16.32 -2.69 -3.08
CA GLY A 88 -15.58 -1.60 -3.70
C GLY A 88 -14.53 -1.02 -2.76
N ILE A 89 -14.89 -0.76 -1.50
CA ILE A 89 -13.95 -0.30 -0.47
C ILE A 89 -12.87 -1.34 -0.23
N PHE A 90 -13.23 -2.62 -0.06
CA PHE A 90 -12.26 -3.69 0.16
C PHE A 90 -11.28 -3.82 -1.01
N GLY A 91 -11.78 -3.80 -2.24
CA GLY A 91 -10.98 -3.82 -3.45
C GLY A 91 -9.99 -2.66 -3.50
N LEU A 92 -10.43 -1.45 -3.12
CA LEU A 92 -9.55 -0.29 -3.08
C LEU A 92 -8.45 -0.44 -2.02
N VAL A 93 -8.79 -0.88 -0.80
CA VAL A 93 -7.80 -1.10 0.27
C VAL A 93 -6.80 -2.19 -0.14
N ILE A 94 -7.27 -3.29 -0.74
CA ILE A 94 -6.42 -4.35 -1.30
C ILE A 94 -5.47 -3.77 -2.36
N SER A 95 -5.96 -2.90 -3.25
CA SER A 95 -5.12 -2.27 -4.27
C SER A 95 -3.98 -1.42 -3.68
N ILE A 96 -4.25 -0.71 -2.58
CA ILE A 96 -3.24 0.05 -1.82
C ILE A 96 -2.20 -0.91 -1.20
N GLY A 97 -2.66 -2.03 -0.62
CA GLY A 97 -1.78 -3.07 -0.09
C GLY A 97 -0.88 -3.68 -1.16
N LEU A 98 -1.43 -4.02 -2.33
CA LEU A 98 -0.67 -4.54 -3.47
C LEU A 98 0.35 -3.53 -3.99
N ALA A 99 -0.03 -2.25 -4.14
CA ALA A 99 0.90 -1.19 -4.52
C ALA A 99 2.05 -1.04 -3.51
N SER A 100 1.76 -1.19 -2.21
CA SER A 100 2.76 -1.18 -1.14
C SER A 100 3.71 -2.39 -1.24
N VAL A 101 3.19 -3.59 -1.53
CA VAL A 101 4.02 -4.78 -1.73
C VAL A 101 4.94 -4.62 -2.94
N VAL A 102 4.41 -4.18 -4.09
CA VAL A 102 5.21 -3.97 -5.31
C VAL A 102 6.24 -2.87 -5.10
N GLY A 103 5.87 -1.77 -4.44
CA GLY A 103 6.77 -0.68 -4.08
C GLY A 103 7.89 -1.11 -3.13
N GLY A 104 7.55 -1.90 -2.13
CA GLY A 104 8.50 -2.43 -1.17
C GLY A 104 9.46 -3.43 -1.80
N ALA A 105 8.95 -4.36 -2.62
CA ALA A 105 9.76 -5.32 -3.38
C ALA A 105 10.75 -4.60 -4.31
N TRP A 106 10.31 -3.52 -4.96
CA TRP A 106 11.20 -2.67 -5.75
C TRP A 106 12.30 -2.02 -4.91
N GLN A 107 11.95 -1.47 -3.74
CA GLN A 107 12.92 -0.88 -2.80
C GLN A 107 13.93 -1.92 -2.28
N ILE A 108 13.51 -3.16 -2.05
CA ILE A 108 14.39 -4.26 -1.63
C ILE A 108 15.37 -4.61 -2.75
N LYS A 109 14.88 -4.81 -3.98
CA LYS A 109 15.69 -5.25 -5.11
C LYS A 109 16.70 -4.19 -5.55
N TYR A 110 16.25 -2.96 -5.77
CA TYR A 110 17.08 -1.90 -6.36
C TYR A 110 17.72 -0.98 -5.32
N GLY A 111 17.32 -1.04 -4.05
CA GLY A 111 17.82 -0.14 -3.00
C GLY A 111 17.43 1.33 -3.21
N LYS A 112 16.46 1.59 -4.10
CA LYS A 112 16.01 2.94 -4.48
C LYS A 112 14.49 3.05 -4.40
N PRO A 113 13.94 4.19 -3.93
CA PRO A 113 12.50 4.43 -3.97
C PRO A 113 12.03 4.68 -5.40
N ASN A 114 10.92 4.07 -5.81
CA ASN A 114 10.31 4.32 -7.11
C ASN A 114 9.30 5.48 -7.01
N LYS A 115 9.64 6.62 -7.64
CA LYS A 115 8.78 7.82 -7.69
C LYS A 115 7.39 7.51 -8.27
N LYS A 116 7.30 6.65 -9.29
CA LYS A 116 6.03 6.29 -9.93
C LYS A 116 5.10 5.57 -8.96
N ILE A 117 5.62 4.61 -8.19
CA ILE A 117 4.81 3.87 -7.21
C ILE A 117 4.36 4.79 -6.07
N MET A 118 5.21 5.72 -5.64
CA MET A 118 4.85 6.72 -4.64
C MET A 118 3.69 7.61 -5.13
N VAL A 119 3.75 8.08 -6.38
CA VAL A 119 2.65 8.85 -7.00
C VAL A 119 1.37 8.03 -7.07
N VAL A 120 1.44 6.75 -7.47
CA VAL A 120 0.28 5.85 -7.51
C VAL A 120 -0.32 5.67 -6.11
N MET A 121 0.49 5.46 -5.08
CA MET A 121 0.01 5.34 -3.70
C MET A 121 -0.68 6.62 -3.21
N PHE A 122 -0.10 7.79 -3.46
CA PHE A 122 -0.74 9.06 -3.10
C PHE A 122 -2.03 9.30 -3.88
N GLY A 123 -2.04 8.96 -5.17
CA GLY A 123 -3.24 9.03 -6.00
C GLY A 123 -4.37 8.15 -5.46
N LEU A 124 -4.08 6.89 -5.13
CA LEU A 124 -5.05 5.97 -4.51
C LEU A 124 -5.55 6.48 -3.15
N ALA A 125 -4.67 7.02 -2.31
CA ALA A 125 -5.07 7.60 -1.02
C ALA A 125 -5.99 8.82 -1.19
N ILE A 126 -5.71 9.70 -2.16
CA ILE A 126 -6.57 10.85 -2.47
C ILE A 126 -7.93 10.36 -2.97
N VAL A 127 -7.96 9.39 -3.89
CA VAL A 127 -9.21 8.79 -4.39
C VAL A 127 -10.03 8.22 -3.24
N PHE A 128 -9.41 7.49 -2.30
CA PHE A 128 -10.09 6.97 -1.11
C PHE A 128 -10.71 8.08 -0.26
N LEU A 129 -9.96 9.16 0.01
CA LEU A 129 -10.45 10.30 0.78
C LEU A 129 -11.60 11.02 0.08
N LEU A 130 -11.54 11.14 -1.25
CA LEU A 130 -12.61 11.75 -2.04
C LEU A 130 -13.89 10.91 -2.01
N ILE A 131 -13.77 9.59 -2.16
CA ILE A 131 -14.92 8.67 -2.05
C ILE A 131 -15.54 8.78 -0.66
N GLY A 132 -14.73 8.73 0.40
CA GLY A 132 -15.23 8.86 1.77
C GLY A 132 -15.92 10.21 2.04
N LYS A 133 -15.38 11.30 1.50
CA LYS A 133 -16.00 12.62 1.60
C LYS A 133 -17.33 12.70 0.82
N LEU A 134 -17.37 12.10 -0.37
CA LEU A 134 -18.56 12.07 -1.21
C LEU A 134 -19.69 11.31 -0.52
N VAL A 135 -19.40 10.12 0.01
CA VAL A 135 -20.37 9.28 0.74
C VAL A 135 -20.94 10.04 1.93
N ARG A 136 -20.08 10.68 2.73
CA ARG A 136 -20.51 11.49 3.88
C ARG A 136 -21.35 12.73 3.51
N SER A 137 -21.33 13.17 2.24
CA SER A 137 -22.17 14.28 1.80
C SER A 137 -23.59 13.86 1.41
N PHE A 138 -23.82 12.55 1.23
CA PHE A 138 -25.14 11.98 0.97
C PHE A 138 -25.84 11.45 2.22
N ASP A 139 -25.11 11.29 3.34
CA ASP A 139 -25.63 11.10 4.70
C ASP A 139 -25.98 12.46 5.36
#